data_AF-A0A1E1KD04-F1
#
_entry.id   AF-A0A1E1KD04-F1
#
_cell.length_a   1.000
_cell.length_b   1.000
_cell.length_c   1.000
_cell.angle_alpha   90.00
_cell.angle_beta   90.00
_cell.angle_gamma   90.00
#
_symmetry.space_group_name_H-M   'P 1'
#
loop_
_entity.id
_entity.type
_entity.pdbx_description
1 polymer ?
#
loop_
_entity_poly.entity_id
_entity_poly.type
_entity_poly.pdbx_seq_one_letter_code
_entity_poly.pdbx_strand_id
1 'polypeptide(L)'
;MGDDLHTLSPTALSILNHPAAIAVNQDPKGRSVYLVHHEKDAAPDIFGLSSIQVWTGTLYGGDQIVFLLNAGGKDTKISASLEEIFTHDRPEGSAPQVKEEWETAEPEKLFKDAKVYNGTEHSYKEDLKNNDSRLLGKKIGEIAAGGSWAAKVNKHSAEMFRLRSVDSGGKREIHSKKEL
;
A
#
# COMPACT_ATOMS: atom_id res chain seq x y z
N MET A 1 16.83 12.40 -3.19
CA MET A 1 16.41 13.07 -1.93
C MET A 1 16.86 14.52 -1.96
N GLY A 2 16.13 15.43 -1.28
CA GLY A 2 16.43 16.87 -1.28
C GLY A 2 16.73 17.47 0.12
N ASP A 3 16.82 16.64 1.17
CA ASP A 3 17.15 17.06 2.53
C ASP A 3 18.65 16.91 2.81
N ASP A 4 19.18 17.61 3.82
CA ASP A 4 20.58 17.50 4.24
C ASP A 4 20.78 16.29 5.16
N LEU A 5 21.54 15.30 4.67
CA LEU A 5 21.83 14.05 5.38
C LEU A 5 22.61 14.25 6.68
N HIS A 6 23.36 15.35 6.81
CA HIS A 6 24.16 15.62 8.02
C HIS A 6 23.31 16.11 9.19
N THR A 7 22.14 16.68 8.91
CA THR A 7 21.23 17.25 9.91
C THR A 7 19.89 16.51 9.97
N LEU A 8 19.77 15.39 9.26
CA LEU A 8 18.53 14.64 9.14
C LEU A 8 18.10 14.07 10.49
N SER A 9 16.85 14.35 10.88
CA SER A 9 16.31 13.77 12.11
C SER A 9 16.21 12.24 11.99
N PRO A 10 16.34 11.48 13.11
CA PRO A 10 16.15 10.04 13.09
C PRO A 10 14.80 9.63 12.47
N THR A 11 13.73 10.35 12.79
CA THR A 11 12.38 10.12 12.24
C THR A 11 12.32 10.29 10.73
N ALA A 12 12.95 11.32 10.18
CA ALA A 12 13.01 11.49 8.72
C ALA A 12 13.83 10.37 8.06
N LEU A 13 14.95 9.97 8.68
CA LEU A 13 15.79 8.88 8.19
C LEU A 13 15.04 7.54 8.12
N SER A 14 14.18 7.22 9.10
CA SER A 14 13.41 5.97 9.05
C SER A 14 12.32 5.96 8.00
N ILE A 15 11.71 7.11 7.70
CA ILE A 15 10.78 7.24 6.57
C ILE A 15 11.52 6.91 5.27
N LEU A 16 12.72 7.48 5.10
CA LEU A 16 13.51 7.34 3.88
C LEU A 16 14.12 5.95 3.70
N ASN A 17 14.47 5.28 4.80
CA ASN A 17 15.07 3.95 4.78
C ASN A 17 14.07 2.81 4.98
N HIS A 18 12.77 3.07 4.88
CA HIS A 18 11.76 2.05 5.13
C HIS A 18 11.75 0.98 4.02
N PRO A 19 12.19 -0.27 4.28
CA PRO A 19 12.43 -1.25 3.22
C PRO A 19 11.14 -1.71 2.54
N ALA A 20 10.05 -1.93 3.27
CA ALA A 20 8.75 -2.25 2.66
C ALA A 20 8.22 -1.13 1.75
N ALA A 21 8.38 0.14 2.12
CA ALA A 21 7.98 1.27 1.28
C ALA A 21 8.87 1.39 0.03
N ILE A 22 10.19 1.22 0.20
CA ILE A 22 11.12 1.20 -0.93
C ILE A 22 10.81 0.00 -1.85
N ALA A 23 10.45 -1.16 -1.32
CA ALA A 23 10.11 -2.34 -2.12
C ALA A 23 8.85 -2.13 -2.99
N VAL A 24 7.88 -1.32 -2.53
CA VAL A 24 6.74 -0.89 -3.34
C VAL A 24 7.20 0.00 -4.48
N ASN A 25 8.10 0.94 -4.22
CA ASN A 25 8.65 1.83 -5.25
C ASN A 25 9.53 1.07 -6.26
N GLN A 26 10.29 0.08 -5.79
CA GLN A 26 11.18 -0.77 -6.58
C GLN A 26 10.47 -2.04 -7.09
N ASP A 27 9.14 -2.04 -7.10
CA ASP A 27 8.37 -3.21 -7.50
C ASP A 27 8.68 -3.59 -8.97
N PRO A 28 9.04 -4.86 -9.25
CA PRO A 28 9.44 -5.29 -10.59
C PRO A 28 8.40 -5.08 -11.68
N LYS A 29 7.12 -4.93 -11.31
CA LYS A 29 6.02 -4.71 -12.24
C LYS A 29 5.96 -3.25 -12.71
N GLY A 30 6.55 -2.32 -11.94
CA GLY A 30 6.73 -0.92 -12.30
C GLY A 30 5.43 -0.17 -12.61
N ARG A 31 4.31 -0.57 -12.01
CA ARG A 31 2.99 0.04 -12.26
C ARG A 31 2.70 1.13 -11.24
N SER A 32 2.28 2.29 -11.72
CA SER A 32 1.76 3.36 -10.87
C SER A 32 0.41 2.97 -10.25
N VAL A 33 0.14 3.51 -9.06
CA VAL A 33 -1.18 3.44 -8.41
C VAL A 33 -2.16 4.39 -9.09
N TYR A 34 -3.45 4.09 -8.96
CA TYR A 34 -4.56 4.90 -9.43
C TYR A 34 -5.49 5.30 -8.26
N LEU A 35 -6.11 6.46 -8.38
CA LEU A 35 -7.07 7.00 -7.42
C LEU A 35 -8.41 6.31 -7.63
N VAL A 36 -8.95 5.67 -6.60
CA VAL A 36 -10.27 4.99 -6.65
C VAL A 36 -11.36 5.74 -5.91
N HIS A 37 -10.98 6.50 -4.88
CA HIS A 37 -11.91 7.28 -4.10
C HIS A 37 -11.31 8.64 -3.78
N HIS A 38 -12.11 9.69 -3.95
CA HIS A 38 -11.73 11.06 -3.61
C HIS A 38 -12.93 11.81 -3.04
N GLU A 39 -12.86 12.09 -1.76
CA GLU A 39 -13.84 12.89 -1.03
C GLU A 39 -13.25 14.28 -0.77
N LYS A 40 -13.95 15.31 -1.24
CA LYS A 40 -13.53 16.72 -1.12
C LYS A 40 -14.16 17.45 0.06
N ASP A 41 -15.20 16.87 0.65
CA ASP A 41 -16.01 17.51 1.71
C ASP A 41 -15.59 17.08 3.13
N ALA A 42 -14.33 16.61 3.27
CA ALA A 42 -13.78 16.24 4.57
C ALA A 42 -13.57 17.48 5.46
N ALA A 43 -13.31 17.27 6.76
CA ALA A 43 -13.12 18.38 7.69
C ALA A 43 -11.92 19.27 7.26
N PRO A 44 -12.14 20.57 7.00
CA PRO A 44 -11.08 21.46 6.51
C PRO A 44 -9.98 21.66 7.55
N ASP A 45 -8.78 21.91 7.06
CA ASP A 45 -7.64 22.34 7.84
C ASP A 45 -7.68 23.86 8.13
N ILE A 46 -6.59 24.40 8.67
CA ILE A 46 -6.47 25.83 8.99
C ILE A 46 -6.51 26.75 7.75
N PHE A 47 -6.29 26.19 6.56
CA PHE A 47 -6.31 26.91 5.28
C PHE A 47 -7.62 26.70 4.53
N GLY A 48 -8.58 25.97 5.10
CA GLY A 48 -9.85 25.65 4.45
C GLY A 48 -9.74 24.52 3.42
N LEU A 49 -8.62 23.79 3.39
CA LEU A 49 -8.38 22.68 2.48
C LEU A 49 -8.67 21.35 3.17
N SER A 50 -9.24 20.41 2.42
CA SER A 50 -9.39 19.03 2.85
C SER A 50 -9.58 18.11 1.66
N SER A 51 -9.04 16.90 1.78
CA SER A 51 -9.46 15.79 0.94
C SER A 51 -9.14 14.47 1.61
N ILE A 52 -9.99 13.49 1.40
CA ILE A 52 -9.72 12.08 1.71
C ILE A 52 -9.54 11.36 0.37
N GLN A 53 -8.48 10.56 0.25
CA GLN A 53 -8.17 9.86 -0.99
C GLN A 53 -7.79 8.41 -0.71
N VAL A 54 -8.23 7.51 -1.58
CA VAL A 54 -7.82 6.11 -1.59
C VAL A 54 -7.17 5.81 -2.92
N TRP A 55 -5.93 5.32 -2.86
CA TRP A 55 -5.15 4.91 -4.02
C TRP A 55 -4.88 3.42 -3.95
N THR A 56 -4.84 2.78 -5.11
CA THR A 56 -4.51 1.35 -5.19
C THR A 56 -3.78 1.02 -6.46
N GLY A 57 -3.03 -0.07 -6.44
CA GLY A 57 -2.31 -0.56 -7.61
C GLY A 57 -1.85 -1.99 -7.43
N THR A 58 -1.60 -2.67 -8.55
CA THR A 58 -1.14 -4.06 -8.52
C THR A 58 0.37 -4.10 -8.32
N LEU A 59 0.84 -4.99 -7.47
CA LEU A 59 2.26 -5.27 -7.25
C LEU A 59 2.68 -6.60 -7.89
N TYR A 60 3.98 -6.86 -7.90
CA TYR A 60 4.56 -8.13 -8.29
C TYR A 60 4.05 -9.26 -7.38
N GLY A 61 3.96 -10.47 -7.95
CA GLY A 61 3.48 -11.64 -7.20
C GLY A 61 1.98 -11.63 -6.92
N GLY A 62 1.19 -10.80 -7.60
CA GLY A 62 -0.26 -10.78 -7.41
C GLY A 62 -0.71 -10.12 -6.10
N ASP A 63 0.15 -9.31 -5.50
CA ASP A 63 -0.21 -8.47 -4.36
C ASP A 63 -0.90 -7.18 -4.86
N GLN A 64 -1.60 -6.49 -3.96
CA GLN A 64 -2.18 -5.17 -4.19
C GLN A 64 -1.62 -4.19 -3.15
N ILE A 65 -1.37 -2.94 -3.53
CA ILE A 65 -1.15 -1.86 -2.58
C ILE A 65 -2.46 -1.08 -2.39
N VAL A 66 -2.72 -0.66 -1.16
CA VAL A 66 -3.78 0.29 -0.80
C VAL A 66 -3.14 1.39 0.03
N PHE A 67 -3.39 2.64 -0.37
CA PHE A 67 -2.85 3.82 0.29
C PHE A 67 -4.01 4.76 0.64
N LEU A 68 -4.17 5.02 1.93
CA LEU A 68 -5.22 5.87 2.47
C LEU A 68 -4.60 7.20 2.86
N LEU A 69 -5.01 8.29 2.20
CA LEU A 69 -4.52 9.64 2.47
C LEU A 69 -5.60 10.48 3.14
N ASN A 70 -5.30 11.00 4.33
CA ASN A 70 -6.13 11.98 5.00
C ASN A 70 -5.43 13.35 4.93
N ALA A 71 -5.81 14.16 3.95
CA ALA A 71 -5.38 15.56 3.86
C ALA A 71 -6.35 16.53 4.56
N GLY A 72 -7.29 16.02 5.38
CA GLY A 72 -8.19 16.84 6.19
C GLY A 72 -7.60 17.22 7.55
N GLY A 73 -8.25 18.19 8.19
CA GLY A 73 -7.82 18.76 9.48
C GLY A 73 -8.15 17.89 10.71
N LYS A 74 -8.79 16.74 10.55
CA LYS A 74 -9.21 15.84 11.64
C LYS A 74 -8.85 14.38 11.35
N ASP A 75 -8.52 13.65 12.41
CA ASP A 75 -8.39 12.19 12.35
C ASP A 75 -9.70 11.57 11.87
N THR A 76 -9.61 10.67 10.89
CA THR A 76 -10.78 10.09 10.24
C THR A 76 -10.57 8.60 10.03
N LYS A 77 -11.65 7.81 10.13
CA LYS A 77 -11.63 6.40 9.75
C LYS A 77 -11.94 6.32 8.26
N ILE A 78 -10.98 5.89 7.47
CA ILE A 78 -11.12 5.71 6.03
C ILE A 78 -11.37 4.22 5.77
N SER A 79 -12.34 3.92 4.93
CA SER A 79 -12.71 2.55 4.53
C SER A 79 -12.61 2.40 3.01
N ALA A 80 -12.17 1.25 2.55
CA ALA A 80 -12.14 0.86 1.14
C ALA A 80 -12.62 -0.59 1.00
N SER A 81 -13.66 -0.80 0.21
CA SER A 81 -14.16 -2.13 -0.13
C SER A 81 -13.26 -2.84 -1.13
N LEU A 82 -13.27 -4.18 -1.15
CA LEU A 82 -12.55 -4.94 -2.19
C LEU A 82 -13.04 -4.58 -3.61
N GLU A 83 -14.33 -4.24 -3.76
CA GLU A 83 -14.90 -3.78 -5.04
C GLU A 83 -14.26 -2.47 -5.51
N GLU A 84 -14.12 -1.49 -4.61
CA GLU A 84 -13.43 -0.22 -4.89
C GLU A 84 -11.94 -0.45 -5.18
N ILE A 85 -11.27 -1.29 -4.40
CA ILE A 85 -9.85 -1.60 -4.57
C ILE A 85 -9.58 -2.23 -5.96
N PHE A 86 -10.44 -3.15 -6.40
CA PHE A 86 -10.30 -3.87 -7.66
C PHE A 86 -11.15 -3.31 -8.81
N THR A 87 -11.60 -2.05 -8.71
CA THR A 87 -12.47 -1.42 -9.72
C THR A 87 -11.87 -1.42 -11.13
N HIS A 88 -10.54 -1.37 -11.26
CA HIS A 88 -9.86 -1.39 -12.56
C HIS A 88 -9.64 -2.80 -13.11
N ASP A 89 -9.81 -3.85 -12.31
CA ASP A 89 -9.65 -5.23 -12.78
C ASP A 89 -10.88 -5.71 -13.56
N ARG A 90 -12.09 -5.39 -13.06
CA ARG A 90 -13.37 -5.65 -13.73
C ARG A 90 -14.46 -4.66 -13.28
N PRO A 91 -15.46 -4.36 -14.13
CA PRO A 91 -16.58 -3.51 -13.76
C PRO A 91 -17.42 -4.11 -12.63
N GLU A 92 -18.05 -3.23 -11.85
CA GLU A 92 -19.12 -3.56 -10.89
C GLU A 92 -18.77 -4.70 -9.91
N GLY A 93 -17.56 -4.69 -9.34
CA GLY A 93 -17.15 -5.68 -8.33
C GLY A 93 -17.02 -7.12 -8.84
N SER A 94 -17.10 -7.34 -10.16
CA SER A 94 -17.04 -8.68 -10.76
C SER A 94 -15.63 -9.27 -10.83
N ALA A 95 -14.66 -8.58 -10.25
CA ALA A 95 -13.27 -9.01 -10.20
C ALA A 95 -13.18 -10.27 -9.31
N PRO A 96 -12.53 -11.36 -9.76
CA PRO A 96 -12.46 -12.63 -9.02
C PRO A 96 -11.81 -12.43 -7.65
N GLN A 97 -10.92 -11.45 -7.53
CA GLN A 97 -10.24 -11.03 -6.31
C GLN A 97 -11.21 -10.59 -5.22
N VAL A 98 -12.39 -10.07 -5.56
CA VAL A 98 -13.43 -9.70 -4.58
C VAL A 98 -13.95 -10.94 -3.87
N LYS A 99 -13.92 -12.11 -4.51
CA LYS A 99 -14.37 -13.38 -3.93
C LYS A 99 -13.26 -14.12 -3.17
N GLU A 100 -12.07 -13.55 -3.10
CA GLU A 100 -10.92 -14.11 -2.39
C GLU A 100 -10.73 -13.44 -1.03
N GLU A 101 -10.06 -14.14 -0.13
CA GLU A 101 -9.62 -13.59 1.16
C GLU A 101 -8.22 -12.97 1.03
N TRP A 102 -8.00 -11.84 1.72
CA TRP A 102 -6.77 -11.05 1.61
C TRP A 102 -6.14 -10.80 2.98
N GLU A 103 -4.89 -11.19 3.15
CA GLU A 103 -4.06 -10.74 4.27
C GLU A 103 -3.67 -9.29 4.07
N THR A 104 -3.79 -8.49 5.12
CA THR A 104 -3.36 -7.09 5.12
C THR A 104 -2.10 -6.93 5.97
N ALA A 105 -1.06 -6.37 5.37
CA ALA A 105 0.19 -6.07 6.04
C ALA A 105 0.50 -4.56 6.03
N GLU A 106 1.01 -4.08 7.16
CA GLU A 106 1.47 -2.70 7.33
C GLU A 106 3.01 -2.66 7.37
N PRO A 107 3.65 -1.67 6.74
CA PRO A 107 5.08 -1.41 6.89
C PRO A 107 5.46 -1.18 8.37
N GLU A 108 6.36 -2.00 8.93
CA GLU A 108 6.78 -1.83 10.32
C GLU A 108 7.68 -0.61 10.53
N LYS A 109 7.38 0.18 11.56
CA LYS A 109 8.25 1.29 12.01
C LYS A 109 9.56 0.73 12.56
N LEU A 110 10.62 0.76 11.74
CA LEU A 110 11.94 0.25 12.09
C LEU A 110 12.72 1.23 12.97
N PHE A 111 12.72 1.00 14.28
CA PHE A 111 13.73 1.57 15.18
C PHE A 111 14.21 0.65 16.29
N LYS A 112 13.56 -0.49 16.53
CA LYS A 112 14.00 -1.38 17.62
C LYS A 112 15.19 -2.25 17.23
N ASP A 113 15.31 -2.63 15.96
CA ASP A 113 16.40 -3.47 15.47
C ASP A 113 16.77 -3.03 14.05
N ALA A 114 17.82 -2.23 13.90
CA ALA A 114 18.29 -1.65 12.63
C ALA A 114 18.90 -2.71 11.69
N LYS A 115 18.14 -3.75 11.31
CA LYS A 115 18.45 -4.60 10.17
C LYS A 115 17.98 -3.89 8.90
N VAL A 116 18.71 -2.85 8.51
CA VAL A 116 18.51 -2.14 7.24
C VAL A 116 18.63 -3.16 6.11
N TYR A 117 17.70 -3.12 5.17
CA TYR A 117 17.73 -4.00 3.99
C TYR A 117 18.84 -3.55 3.04
N ASN A 118 19.71 -4.47 2.64
CA ASN A 118 20.80 -4.18 1.70
C ASN A 118 20.40 -4.57 0.27
N GLY A 119 19.81 -3.63 -0.46
CA GLY A 119 19.38 -3.84 -1.85
C GLY A 119 20.51 -4.07 -2.86
N THR A 120 21.78 -3.97 -2.46
CA THR A 120 22.94 -4.27 -3.32
C THR A 120 23.38 -5.73 -3.19
N GLU A 121 23.21 -6.31 -2.01
CA GLU A 121 23.56 -7.70 -1.72
C GLU A 121 22.43 -8.65 -2.15
N HIS A 122 21.19 -8.22 -1.98
CA HIS A 122 20.00 -8.95 -2.40
C HIS A 122 19.11 -8.06 -3.25
N SER A 123 18.55 -8.59 -4.34
CA SER A 123 17.59 -7.82 -5.13
C SER A 123 16.19 -7.87 -4.52
N TYR A 124 15.48 -6.73 -4.57
CA TYR A 124 14.08 -6.66 -4.12
C TYR A 124 13.19 -7.71 -4.79
N LYS A 125 13.42 -8.00 -6.07
CA LYS A 125 12.66 -9.00 -6.83
C LYS A 125 12.81 -10.40 -6.24
N GLU A 126 14.04 -10.80 -5.92
CA GLU A 126 14.33 -12.13 -5.38
C GLU A 126 13.78 -12.27 -3.97
N ASP A 127 13.97 -11.25 -3.12
CA ASP A 127 13.52 -11.33 -1.73
C ASP A 127 12.01 -11.19 -1.57
N LEU A 128 11.34 -10.44 -2.45
CA LEU A 128 9.89 -10.47 -2.55
C LEU A 128 9.38 -11.88 -2.95
N LYS A 129 10.09 -12.57 -3.86
CA LYS A 129 9.76 -13.95 -4.22
C LYS A 129 10.02 -14.93 -3.07
N ASN A 130 11.03 -14.65 -2.24
CA ASN A 130 11.38 -15.45 -1.07
C ASN A 130 10.53 -15.12 0.19
N ASN A 131 9.54 -14.22 0.06
CA ASN A 131 8.69 -13.75 1.15
C ASN A 131 9.47 -13.11 2.32
N ASP A 132 10.47 -12.28 2.03
CA ASP A 132 11.20 -11.56 3.08
C ASP A 132 10.27 -10.62 3.86
N SER A 133 10.13 -10.87 5.17
CA SER A 133 9.25 -10.12 6.06
C SER A 133 9.59 -8.64 6.13
N ARG A 134 10.86 -8.25 5.91
CA ARG A 134 11.30 -6.85 5.90
C ARG A 134 10.68 -6.06 4.75
N LEU A 135 10.39 -6.73 3.64
CA LEU A 135 9.83 -6.09 2.42
C LEU A 135 8.30 -6.15 2.38
N LEU A 136 7.71 -7.14 3.06
CA LEU A 136 6.27 -7.37 3.07
C LEU A 136 5.55 -6.59 4.18
N GLY A 137 6.27 -6.24 5.25
CA GLY A 137 5.69 -5.65 6.46
C GLY A 137 5.08 -6.71 7.38
N LYS A 138 4.37 -6.24 8.40
CA LYS A 138 3.73 -7.10 9.41
C LYS A 138 2.27 -7.33 9.06
N LYS A 139 1.84 -8.59 9.05
CA LYS A 139 0.42 -8.93 8.97
C LYS A 139 -0.34 -8.35 10.17
N ILE A 140 -1.37 -7.56 9.90
CA ILE A 140 -2.19 -6.89 10.91
C ILE A 140 -3.67 -7.32 10.87
N GLY A 141 -4.08 -8.01 9.81
CA GLY A 141 -5.46 -8.49 9.69
C GLY A 141 -5.70 -9.21 8.37
N GLU A 142 -6.97 -9.53 8.15
CA GLU A 142 -7.49 -10.20 6.97
C GLU A 142 -8.78 -9.52 6.52
N ILE A 143 -9.05 -9.54 5.22
CA ILE A 143 -10.29 -9.08 4.61
C ILE A 143 -10.96 -10.30 4.02
N ALA A 144 -12.15 -10.63 4.52
CA ALA A 144 -12.97 -11.70 3.95
C ALA A 144 -13.44 -11.33 2.53
N ALA A 145 -13.82 -12.33 1.74
CA ALA A 145 -14.44 -12.14 0.44
C ALA A 145 -15.62 -11.15 0.50
N GLY A 146 -15.66 -10.19 -0.42
CA GLY A 146 -16.66 -9.11 -0.48
C GLY A 146 -16.52 -8.07 0.63
N GLY A 147 -15.49 -8.16 1.48
CA GLY A 147 -15.30 -7.30 2.62
C GLY A 147 -14.71 -5.93 2.30
N SER A 148 -14.37 -5.21 3.35
CA SER A 148 -13.73 -3.89 3.28
C SER A 148 -12.62 -3.76 4.31
N TRP A 149 -11.56 -3.05 3.95
CA TRP A 149 -10.54 -2.64 4.90
C TRP A 149 -10.83 -1.24 5.42
N ALA A 150 -10.74 -1.05 6.73
CA ALA A 150 -10.88 0.26 7.33
C ALA A 150 -9.82 0.53 8.38
N ALA A 151 -9.19 1.70 8.30
CA ALA A 151 -8.15 2.12 9.23
C ALA A 151 -8.42 3.54 9.73
N LYS A 152 -7.98 3.82 10.96
CA LYS A 152 -7.92 5.19 11.46
C LYS A 152 -6.69 5.87 10.85
N VAL A 153 -6.89 6.99 10.16
CA VAL A 153 -5.83 7.79 9.56
C VAL A 153 -5.83 9.15 10.22
N ASN A 154 -4.69 9.54 10.78
CA ASN A 154 -4.56 10.81 11.49
C ASN A 154 -4.65 11.99 10.50
N LYS A 155 -4.94 13.18 11.02
CA LYS A 155 -4.92 14.40 10.19
C LYS A 155 -3.57 14.57 9.49
N HIS A 156 -3.59 14.95 8.22
CA HIS A 156 -2.41 15.18 7.38
C HIS A 156 -1.43 13.98 7.35
N SER A 157 -1.94 12.76 7.46
CA SER A 157 -1.14 11.55 7.38
C SER A 157 -1.66 10.60 6.31
N ALA A 158 -0.87 9.56 6.06
CA ALA A 158 -1.27 8.49 5.20
C ALA A 158 -0.91 7.15 5.83
N GLU A 159 -1.72 6.15 5.52
CA GLU A 159 -1.47 4.76 5.90
C GLU A 159 -1.34 3.92 4.64
N MET A 160 -0.36 3.01 4.63
CA MET A 160 -0.05 2.16 3.49
C MET A 160 -0.22 0.70 3.88
N PHE A 161 -0.91 -0.05 3.03
CA PHE A 161 -1.21 -1.46 3.27
C PHE A 161 -0.90 -2.30 2.03
N ARG A 162 -0.19 -3.42 2.24
CA ARG A 162 0.02 -4.43 1.21
C ARG A 162 -1.00 -5.56 1.43
N LEU A 163 -1.81 -5.83 0.42
CA LEU A 163 -2.76 -6.93 0.41
C LEU A 163 -2.16 -8.13 -0.34
N ARG A 164 -2.26 -9.31 0.28
CA ARG A 164 -1.79 -10.58 -0.28
C ARG A 164 -2.92 -11.59 -0.27
N SER A 165 -3.14 -12.32 -1.36
CA SER A 165 -4.21 -13.32 -1.39
C SER A 165 -3.85 -14.50 -0.48
N VAL A 166 -4.80 -14.92 0.34
CA VAL A 166 -4.67 -16.09 1.23
C VAL A 166 -4.62 -17.39 0.42
N ASP A 167 -5.47 -17.49 -0.62
CA ASP A 167 -5.71 -18.75 -1.35
C ASP A 167 -4.83 -18.91 -2.59
N SER A 168 -4.49 -17.83 -3.30
CA SER A 168 -3.97 -17.93 -4.67
C SER A 168 -2.44 -17.90 -4.81
N GLY A 169 -1.68 -17.86 -3.71
CA GLY A 169 -0.22 -18.11 -3.70
C GLY A 169 0.56 -17.33 -4.78
N GLY A 170 0.12 -16.11 -5.07
CA GLY A 170 0.72 -15.20 -6.04
C GLY A 170 0.57 -15.53 -7.53
N LYS A 171 -0.30 -16.47 -7.91
CA LYS A 171 -0.63 -16.71 -9.33
C LYS A 171 -1.82 -15.86 -9.77
N ARG A 172 -1.60 -14.56 -9.97
CA ARG A 172 -2.50 -13.74 -10.81
C ARG A 172 -2.09 -13.88 -12.27
N GLU A 173 -2.87 -14.57 -13.10
CA GLU A 173 -2.78 -14.38 -14.54
C GLU A 173 -3.43 -13.03 -14.88
N ILE A 174 -2.59 -12.04 -15.17
CA ILE A 174 -3.05 -10.78 -15.72
C ILE A 174 -3.40 -11.08 -17.17
N HIS A 175 -4.68 -10.92 -17.51
CA HIS A 175 -5.12 -10.78 -18.90
C HIS A 175 -4.58 -9.44 -19.43
N SER A 176 -3.26 -9.36 -19.65
CA SER A 176 -2.71 -8.38 -20.55
C SER A 176 -3.36 -8.71 -21.88
N LYS A 177 -4.20 -7.81 -22.40
CA LYS A 177 -4.41 -7.76 -23.84
C LYS A 177 -3.01 -7.80 -24.46
N LYS A 178 -2.73 -8.83 -25.24
CA LYS A 178 -1.65 -8.80 -26.22
C LYS A 178 -2.04 -7.67 -27.15
N GLU A 179 -1.47 -6.49 -26.93
CA GLU A 179 -1.56 -5.44 -27.93
C GLU A 179 -0.84 -5.93 -29.18
N LEU A 180 -1.54 -5.71 -30.30
CA LEU A 180 -1.26 -6.17 -31.65
C LEU A 180 0.08 -5.67 -32.19
#